data_AF-A0A212C5U8-F1
#
_entry.id   AF-A0A212C5U8-F1
#
_cell.length_a   1.000
_cell.length_b   1.000
_cell.length_c   1.000
_cell.angle_alpha   90.00
_cell.angle_beta   90.00
_cell.angle_gamma   90.00
#
_symmetry.space_group_name_H-M   'P 1'
#
loop_
_entity.id
_entity.type
_entity.pdbx_description
1 polymer ?
#
loop_
_entity_poly.entity_id
_entity_poly.type
_entity_poly.pdbx_seq_one_letter_code
_entity_poly.pdbx_strand_id
1 'polypeptide(L)'
;GGFTRKYSLSSKTGTLLPEFPSAQHLVYQGCLSKDKVDTLIMMYKTHCQCILDNAINGNFEEIQHFLLHFWQGMPDHLLPLLENPVIIDIFCVCDSILYKVLTDVLIPATMQEMPESLLADIRNFAKNWEQWVVSSLENLPEALTDKKIPIVRRFVSSLKRQTSFLHLAQIARPALFDQHVVNSMVSDIEKMILSQCSKN
;
A
#
# COMPACT_ATOMS: atom_id res chain seq x y z
N GLY A 1 -24.96 4.56 -22.01
CA GLY A 1 -24.00 3.50 -21.66
C GLY A 1 -22.63 4.11 -21.59
N GLY A 2 -22.17 4.48 -20.39
CA GLY A 2 -20.87 5.11 -20.16
C GLY A 2 -19.90 4.09 -19.57
N PHE A 3 -18.74 3.97 -20.19
CA PHE A 3 -17.64 3.08 -19.82
C PHE A 3 -17.13 3.35 -18.39
N THR A 4 -17.53 2.55 -17.40
CA THR A 4 -16.72 2.35 -16.19
C THR A 4 -15.82 1.14 -16.44
N ARG A 5 -14.59 1.38 -16.93
CA ARG A 5 -13.55 0.34 -16.88
C ARG A 5 -13.41 -0.07 -15.41
N LYS A 6 -13.64 -1.35 -15.09
CA LYS A 6 -13.37 -1.91 -13.76
C LYS A 6 -11.91 -1.66 -13.41
N TYR A 7 -11.65 -1.23 -12.18
CA TYR A 7 -10.28 -1.04 -11.70
C TYR A 7 -9.49 -2.35 -11.82
N SER A 8 -8.26 -2.26 -12.32
CA SER A 8 -7.35 -3.39 -12.43
C SER A 8 -5.96 -2.93 -12.02
N LEU A 9 -5.32 -3.68 -11.14
CA LEU A 9 -3.98 -3.37 -10.63
C LEU A 9 -2.93 -3.39 -11.76
N SER A 10 -3.07 -4.28 -12.75
CA SER A 10 -2.15 -4.38 -13.88
C SER A 10 -2.26 -3.24 -14.90
N SER A 11 -3.30 -2.40 -14.82
CA SER A 11 -3.50 -1.27 -15.74
C SER A 11 -2.65 -0.03 -15.40
N LYS A 12 -2.06 0.04 -14.20
CA LYS A 12 -1.10 1.08 -13.81
C LYS A 12 0.30 0.64 -14.23
N THR A 13 0.70 0.99 -15.44
CA THR A 13 2.05 0.71 -15.96
C THR A 13 3.08 1.58 -15.23
N GLY A 14 3.62 1.03 -14.16
CA GLY A 14 4.73 1.56 -13.37
C GLY A 14 5.32 0.41 -12.56
N THR A 15 5.88 -0.58 -13.28
CA THR A 15 6.30 -1.87 -12.72
C THR A 15 7.65 -1.83 -12.01
N LEU A 16 8.28 -0.65 -11.89
CA LEU A 16 9.63 -0.54 -11.35
C LEU A 16 9.66 0.45 -10.19
N LEU A 17 10.27 0.03 -9.09
CA LEU A 17 10.57 0.93 -7.98
C LEU A 17 11.54 2.04 -8.44
N PRO A 18 11.40 3.27 -7.90
CA PRO A 18 12.39 4.31 -8.05
C PRO A 18 13.78 3.87 -7.59
N GLU A 19 14.81 4.60 -7.98
CA GLU A 19 16.17 4.31 -7.52
C GLU A 19 16.30 4.39 -6.00
N PHE A 20 16.91 3.36 -5.42
CA PHE A 20 17.19 3.29 -3.99
C PHE A 20 18.46 4.08 -3.67
N PRO A 21 18.63 4.54 -2.40
CA PRO A 21 19.85 5.21 -1.99
C PRO A 21 21.08 4.34 -2.27
N SER A 22 22.12 4.91 -2.88
CA SER A 22 23.37 4.18 -3.12
C SER A 22 24.32 4.28 -1.93
N ALA A 23 25.16 3.26 -1.73
CA ALA A 23 26.17 3.26 -0.67
C ALA A 23 27.21 4.39 -0.86
N GLN A 24 27.39 4.88 -2.09
CA GLN A 24 28.43 5.85 -2.46
C GLN A 24 28.30 7.19 -1.71
N HIS A 25 27.07 7.58 -1.34
CA HIS A 25 26.82 8.83 -0.63
C HIS A 25 26.81 8.66 0.90
N LEU A 26 26.90 7.43 1.40
CA LEU A 26 26.61 7.08 2.80
C LEU A 26 27.81 6.46 3.52
N VAL A 27 28.72 5.81 2.79
CA VAL A 27 29.95 5.22 3.34
C VAL A 27 31.03 6.32 3.47
N TYR A 28 30.83 7.23 4.41
CA TYR A 28 31.88 8.18 4.86
C TYR A 28 32.65 7.67 6.08
N GLN A 29 32.26 6.52 6.64
CA GLN A 29 32.91 5.87 7.77
C GLN A 29 33.57 4.58 7.28
N GLY A 30 34.91 4.59 7.16
CA GLY A 30 35.75 3.51 6.59
C GLY A 30 35.76 2.17 7.33
N CYS A 31 34.67 1.80 8.01
CA CYS A 31 34.52 0.54 8.75
C CYS A 31 33.77 -0.54 7.93
N LEU A 32 33.01 -0.16 6.89
CA LEU A 32 32.20 -1.10 6.10
C LEU A 32 32.80 -1.36 4.71
N SER A 33 32.80 -2.63 4.29
CA SER A 33 33.12 -3.01 2.92
C SER A 33 32.02 -2.51 1.98
N LYS A 34 32.37 -1.60 1.08
CA LYS A 34 31.46 -1.02 0.07
C LYS A 34 30.73 -2.11 -0.73
N ASP A 35 31.46 -3.14 -1.17
CA ASP A 35 30.90 -4.22 -1.97
C ASP A 35 29.80 -5.00 -1.24
N LYS A 36 29.97 -5.23 0.07
CA LYS A 36 28.94 -5.89 0.89
C LYS A 36 27.70 -5.02 1.04
N VAL A 37 27.88 -3.70 1.23
CA VAL A 37 26.76 -2.76 1.35
C VAL A 37 26.01 -2.65 0.02
N ASP A 38 26.71 -2.51 -1.10
CA ASP A 38 26.12 -2.47 -2.44
C ASP A 38 25.34 -3.76 -2.74
N THR A 39 25.91 -4.92 -2.37
CA THR A 39 25.23 -6.22 -2.50
C THR A 39 23.95 -6.26 -1.66
N LEU A 40 24.01 -5.84 -0.39
CA LEU A 40 22.86 -5.84 0.51
C LEU A 40 21.73 -4.93 0.00
N ILE A 41 22.07 -3.73 -0.47
CA ILE A 41 21.11 -2.78 -1.04
C ILE A 41 20.48 -3.35 -2.32
N MET A 42 21.27 -3.98 -3.19
CA MET A 42 20.76 -4.62 -4.40
C MET A 42 19.80 -5.77 -4.07
N MET A 43 20.15 -6.62 -3.11
CA MET A 43 19.26 -7.68 -2.61
C MET A 43 17.95 -7.11 -2.08
N TYR A 44 18.01 -6.00 -1.32
CA TYR A 44 16.80 -5.36 -0.80
C TYR A 44 15.93 -4.75 -1.89
N LYS A 45 16.54 -4.12 -2.91
CA LYS A 45 15.82 -3.59 -4.07
C LYS A 45 15.04 -4.69 -4.78
N THR A 46 15.68 -5.84 -5.02
CA THR A 46 15.02 -7.02 -5.61
C THR A 46 13.89 -7.53 -4.73
N HIS A 47 14.09 -7.61 -3.42
CA HIS A 47 13.06 -8.03 -2.48
C HIS A 47 11.83 -7.09 -2.51
N CYS A 48 12.04 -5.77 -2.43
CA CYS A 48 10.97 -4.79 -2.54
C CYS A 48 10.23 -4.88 -3.88
N GLN A 49 10.95 -5.16 -4.96
CA GLN A 49 10.35 -5.35 -6.29
C GLN A 49 9.45 -6.59 -6.31
N CYS A 50 9.90 -7.72 -5.75
CA CYS A 50 9.07 -8.92 -5.62
C CYS A 50 7.78 -8.66 -4.82
N ILE A 51 7.87 -7.87 -3.74
CA ILE A 51 6.68 -7.46 -2.96
C ILE A 51 5.71 -6.67 -3.85
N LEU A 52 6.22 -5.67 -4.59
CA LEU A 52 5.42 -4.83 -5.48
C LEU A 52 4.74 -5.67 -6.58
N ASP A 53 5.47 -6.58 -7.21
CA ASP A 53 4.96 -7.42 -8.29
C ASP A 53 3.83 -8.33 -7.78
N ASN A 54 3.99 -8.95 -6.61
CA ASN A 54 2.94 -9.77 -6.01
C ASN A 54 1.71 -8.94 -5.62
N ALA A 55 1.91 -7.73 -5.10
CA ALA A 55 0.82 -6.81 -4.81
C ALA A 55 0.06 -6.40 -6.08
N ILE A 56 0.74 -6.11 -7.19
CA ILE A 56 0.13 -5.80 -8.50
C ILE A 56 -0.68 -7.00 -9.02
N ASN A 57 -0.18 -8.21 -8.83
CA ASN A 57 -0.86 -9.43 -9.27
C ASN A 57 -2.01 -9.85 -8.32
N GLY A 58 -2.17 -9.18 -7.17
CA GLY A 58 -3.17 -9.52 -6.15
C GLY A 58 -2.80 -10.73 -5.28
N ASN A 59 -1.55 -11.21 -5.37
CA ASN A 59 -1.04 -12.36 -4.63
C ASN A 59 -0.57 -11.94 -3.22
N PHE A 60 -1.48 -11.42 -2.40
CA PHE A 60 -1.10 -10.83 -1.11
C PHE A 60 -0.56 -11.84 -0.09
N GLU A 61 -1.02 -13.09 -0.14
CA GLU A 61 -0.58 -14.15 0.78
C GLU A 61 0.90 -14.51 0.55
N GLU A 62 1.34 -14.54 -0.72
CA GLU A 62 2.73 -14.81 -1.09
C GLU A 62 3.72 -13.78 -0.50
N ILE A 63 3.26 -12.54 -0.29
CA ILE A 63 4.11 -11.48 0.23
C ILE A 63 4.65 -11.83 1.63
N GLN A 64 3.88 -12.52 2.46
CA GLN A 64 4.35 -13.00 3.76
C GLN A 64 5.56 -13.93 3.60
N HIS A 65 5.52 -14.83 2.62
CA HIS A 65 6.61 -15.75 2.34
C HIS A 65 7.87 -15.02 1.85
N PHE A 66 7.73 -14.00 1.00
CA PHE A 66 8.86 -13.19 0.56
C PHE A 66 9.51 -12.42 1.71
N LEU A 67 8.72 -11.88 2.66
CA LEU A 67 9.24 -11.21 3.86
C LEU A 67 10.07 -12.18 4.71
N LEU A 68 9.51 -13.35 5.03
CA LEU A 68 10.19 -14.37 5.81
C LEU A 68 11.46 -14.85 5.11
N HIS A 69 11.37 -15.21 3.83
CA HIS A 69 12.49 -15.73 3.06
C HIS A 69 13.64 -14.73 2.98
N PHE A 70 13.35 -13.44 2.81
CA PHE A 70 14.40 -12.43 2.73
C PHE A 70 15.14 -12.26 4.07
N TRP A 71 14.41 -12.04 5.16
CA TRP A 71 15.01 -11.73 6.45
C TRP A 71 15.64 -12.95 7.13
N GLN A 72 15.00 -14.12 7.04
CA GLN A 72 15.49 -15.37 7.63
C GLN A 72 16.50 -16.09 6.72
N GLY A 73 16.56 -15.73 5.44
CA GLY A 73 17.53 -16.24 4.47
C GLY A 73 18.76 -15.36 4.28
N MET A 74 18.99 -14.38 5.17
CA MET A 74 20.12 -13.47 5.07
C MET A 74 21.47 -14.21 5.21
N PRO A 75 22.43 -14.00 4.28
CA PRO A 75 23.75 -14.62 4.40
C PRO A 75 24.50 -14.17 5.66
N ASP A 76 25.13 -15.11 6.37
CA ASP A 76 25.83 -14.86 7.64
C ASP A 76 26.85 -13.72 7.57
N HIS A 77 27.56 -13.60 6.44
CA HIS A 77 28.59 -12.57 6.25
C HIS A 77 28.04 -11.15 6.03
N LEU A 78 26.72 -11.00 5.88
CA LEU A 78 25.99 -9.74 5.77
C LEU A 78 25.22 -9.40 7.06
N LEU A 79 24.91 -10.37 7.92
CA LEU A 79 24.20 -10.14 9.19
C LEU A 79 24.83 -9.04 10.07
N PRO A 80 26.17 -8.94 10.22
CA PRO A 80 26.78 -7.87 11.01
C PRO A 80 26.48 -6.45 10.48
N LEU A 81 26.08 -6.30 9.21
CA LEU A 81 25.69 -5.00 8.67
C LEU A 81 24.35 -4.51 9.24
N LEU A 82 23.49 -5.41 9.72
CA LEU A 82 22.18 -5.08 10.27
C LEU A 82 22.27 -4.39 11.64
N GLU A 83 23.42 -4.45 12.30
CA GLU A 83 23.68 -3.71 13.54
C GLU A 83 24.09 -2.26 13.27
N ASN A 84 24.47 -1.93 12.03
CA ASN A 84 24.90 -0.58 11.70
C ASN A 84 23.67 0.34 11.53
N PRO A 85 23.58 1.44 12.31
CA PRO A 85 22.41 2.32 12.29
C PRO A 85 22.17 2.98 10.91
N VAL A 86 23.24 3.24 10.14
CA VAL A 86 23.11 3.79 8.78
C VAL A 86 22.46 2.79 7.84
N ILE A 87 22.81 1.50 7.96
CA ILE A 87 22.20 0.43 7.15
C ILE A 87 20.72 0.26 7.50
N ILE A 88 20.38 0.30 8.79
CA ILE A 88 18.99 0.28 9.26
C ILE A 88 18.22 1.46 8.67
N ASP A 89 18.78 2.68 8.72
CA ASP A 89 18.15 3.88 8.17
C ASP A 89 17.95 3.77 6.64
N ILE A 90 18.85 3.13 5.91
CA ILE A 90 18.67 2.83 4.49
C ILE A 90 17.46 1.93 4.26
N PHE A 91 17.34 0.82 5.00
CA PHE A 91 16.16 -0.05 4.88
C PHE A 91 14.86 0.71 5.15
N CYS A 92 14.85 1.60 6.14
CA CYS A 92 13.73 2.46 6.47
C CYS A 92 13.35 3.44 5.33
N VAL A 93 14.35 4.00 4.63
CA VAL A 93 14.12 4.84 3.45
C VAL A 93 13.55 4.01 2.29
N CYS A 94 14.14 2.84 2.03
CA CYS A 94 13.66 1.91 1.00
C CYS A 94 12.21 1.44 1.26
N ASP A 95 11.86 1.14 2.52
CA ASP A 95 10.49 0.83 2.91
C ASP A 95 9.54 1.98 2.61
N SER A 96 9.95 3.20 2.93
CA SER A 96 9.14 4.39 2.69
C SER A 96 8.86 4.59 1.19
N ILE A 97 9.85 4.30 0.34
CA ILE A 97 9.70 4.32 -1.13
C ILE A 97 8.72 3.22 -1.56
N LEU A 98 8.94 1.97 -1.13
CA LEU A 98 8.07 0.83 -1.44
C LEU A 98 6.63 1.11 -1.03
N TYR A 99 6.41 1.58 0.20
CA TYR A 99 5.08 1.83 0.76
C TYR A 99 4.33 2.93 0.03
N LYS A 100 5.04 3.98 -0.41
CA LYS A 100 4.45 5.01 -1.25
C LYS A 100 3.98 4.42 -2.59
N VAL A 101 4.83 3.65 -3.26
CA VAL A 101 4.49 3.03 -4.54
C VAL A 101 3.36 2.01 -4.39
N LEU A 102 3.37 1.17 -3.35
CA LEU A 102 2.29 0.25 -3.03
C LEU A 102 0.97 0.98 -2.82
N THR A 103 0.97 2.08 -2.06
CA THR A 103 -0.23 2.92 -1.89
C THR A 103 -0.72 3.43 -3.24
N ASP A 104 0.16 3.99 -4.07
CA ASP A 104 -0.20 4.55 -5.37
C ASP A 104 -0.71 3.48 -6.34
N VAL A 105 -0.26 2.23 -6.22
CA VAL A 105 -0.72 1.09 -7.04
C VAL A 105 -2.02 0.51 -6.50
N LEU A 106 -2.14 0.28 -5.20
CA LEU A 106 -3.30 -0.39 -4.60
C LEU A 106 -4.52 0.52 -4.53
N ILE A 107 -4.32 1.83 -4.38
CA ILE A 107 -5.41 2.80 -4.26
C ILE A 107 -5.60 3.57 -5.59
N PRO A 108 -6.81 3.59 -6.17
CA PRO A 108 -7.09 4.37 -7.37
C PRO A 108 -6.92 5.87 -7.09
N ALA A 109 -6.30 6.59 -8.03
CA ALA A 109 -6.07 8.04 -7.90
C ALA A 109 -7.37 8.86 -8.06
N THR A 110 -8.39 8.26 -8.69
CA THR A 110 -9.73 8.83 -8.83
C THR A 110 -10.72 7.98 -8.03
N MET A 111 -11.93 8.47 -7.79
CA MET A 111 -13.04 7.68 -7.21
C MET A 111 -13.59 6.65 -8.22
N GLN A 112 -12.69 5.88 -8.82
CA GLN A 112 -13.01 4.75 -9.67
C GLN A 112 -13.52 3.60 -8.79
N GLU A 113 -14.53 2.92 -9.30
CA GLU A 113 -15.15 1.81 -8.60
C GLU A 113 -14.20 0.60 -8.61
N MET A 114 -13.83 0.12 -7.41
CA MET A 114 -13.07 -1.10 -7.22
C MET A 114 -13.99 -2.28 -6.92
N PRO A 115 -13.66 -3.49 -7.40
CA PRO A 115 -14.33 -4.71 -6.96
C PRO A 115 -14.28 -4.85 -5.43
N GLU A 116 -15.39 -5.22 -4.81
CA GLU A 116 -15.48 -5.40 -3.36
C GLU A 116 -14.49 -6.46 -2.85
N SER A 117 -14.29 -7.54 -3.61
CA SER A 117 -13.31 -8.58 -3.29
C SER A 117 -11.90 -8.02 -3.18
N LEU A 118 -11.45 -7.26 -4.19
CA LEU A 118 -10.13 -6.64 -4.19
C LEU A 118 -9.97 -5.65 -3.02
N LEU A 119 -11.01 -4.86 -2.72
CA LEU A 119 -10.99 -3.95 -1.57
C LEU A 119 -10.89 -4.72 -0.24
N ALA A 120 -11.58 -5.85 -0.11
CA ALA A 120 -11.47 -6.73 1.06
C ALA A 120 -10.06 -7.34 1.18
N ASP A 121 -9.46 -7.78 0.07
CA ASP A 121 -8.10 -8.33 0.04
C ASP A 121 -7.06 -7.27 0.47
N ILE A 122 -7.16 -6.04 -0.04
CA ILE A 122 -6.27 -4.94 0.35
C ILE A 122 -6.44 -4.61 1.85
N ARG A 123 -7.66 -4.66 2.38
CA ARG A 123 -7.90 -4.45 3.82
C ARG A 123 -7.30 -5.57 4.67
N ASN A 124 -7.42 -6.81 4.24
CA ASN A 124 -6.80 -7.96 4.90
C ASN A 124 -5.28 -7.87 4.86
N PHE A 125 -4.71 -7.53 3.70
CA PHE A 125 -3.29 -7.23 3.54
C PHE A 125 -2.82 -6.15 4.54
N ALA A 126 -3.52 -5.00 4.59
CA ALA A 126 -3.18 -3.92 5.52
C ALA A 126 -3.33 -4.33 7.00
N LYS A 127 -4.26 -5.23 7.32
CA LYS A 127 -4.45 -5.73 8.69
C LYS A 127 -3.27 -6.59 9.14
N ASN A 128 -2.76 -7.45 8.25
CA ASN A 128 -1.74 -8.44 8.59
C ASN A 128 -0.30 -7.95 8.38
N TRP A 129 -0.09 -6.91 7.56
CA TRP A 129 1.23 -6.41 7.19
C TRP A 129 2.20 -6.19 8.37
N GLU A 130 1.73 -5.54 9.44
CA GLU A 130 2.58 -5.28 10.61
C GLU A 130 3.05 -6.57 11.26
N GLN A 131 2.15 -7.53 11.47
CA GLN A 131 2.48 -8.82 12.05
C GLN A 131 3.46 -9.60 11.17
N TRP A 132 3.25 -9.60 9.85
CA TRP A 132 4.15 -10.30 8.93
C TRP A 132 5.56 -9.73 8.96
N VAL A 133 5.71 -8.40 9.02
CA VAL A 133 7.02 -7.76 9.17
C VAL A 133 7.64 -8.13 10.51
N VAL A 134 6.91 -8.03 11.62
CA VAL A 134 7.41 -8.42 12.96
C VAL A 134 7.92 -9.86 12.95
N SER A 135 7.10 -10.81 12.51
CA SER A 135 7.48 -12.22 12.47
C SER A 135 8.66 -12.50 11.56
N SER A 136 8.79 -11.77 10.44
CA SER A 136 9.94 -11.93 9.55
C SER A 136 11.26 -11.45 10.15
N LEU A 137 11.21 -10.57 11.15
CA LEU A 137 12.40 -10.00 11.80
C LEU A 137 12.79 -10.74 13.09
N GLU A 138 12.12 -11.84 13.43
CA GLU A 138 12.48 -12.66 14.59
C GLU A 138 13.95 -13.11 14.51
N ASN A 139 14.65 -13.09 15.64
CA ASN A 139 16.08 -13.42 15.78
C ASN A 139 17.07 -12.47 15.06
N LEU A 140 16.60 -11.33 14.54
CA LEU A 140 17.46 -10.24 14.04
C LEU A 140 17.66 -9.15 15.11
N PRO A 141 18.63 -8.22 14.93
CA PRO A 141 18.87 -7.16 15.90
C PRO A 141 17.62 -6.32 16.21
N GLU A 142 17.29 -6.15 17.50
CA GLU A 142 16.07 -5.42 17.93
C GLU A 142 16.00 -3.99 17.37
N ALA A 143 17.15 -3.32 17.26
CA ALA A 143 17.25 -1.97 16.70
C ALA A 143 16.68 -1.86 15.26
N LEU A 144 16.77 -2.94 14.46
CA LEU A 144 16.19 -3.00 13.12
C LEU A 144 14.66 -2.98 13.20
N THR A 145 14.08 -3.81 14.06
CA THR A 145 12.63 -3.88 14.30
C THR A 145 12.11 -2.56 14.84
N ASP A 146 12.75 -2.02 15.88
CA ASP A 146 12.34 -0.77 16.53
C ASP A 146 12.28 0.42 15.55
N LYS A 147 13.21 0.48 14.60
CA LYS A 147 13.23 1.52 13.56
C LYS A 147 12.21 1.27 12.45
N LYS A 148 11.98 0.02 12.03
CA LYS A 148 11.05 -0.31 10.92
C LYS A 148 9.59 -0.21 11.33
N ILE A 149 9.21 -0.65 12.53
CA ILE A 149 7.81 -0.73 12.97
C ILE A 149 7.05 0.61 12.92
N PRO A 150 7.62 1.76 13.31
CA PRO A 150 6.96 3.05 13.15
C PRO A 150 6.60 3.38 11.69
N ILE A 151 7.43 2.98 10.72
CA ILE A 151 7.23 3.22 9.29
C ILE A 151 6.13 2.30 8.75
N VAL A 152 6.20 1.02 9.12
CA VAL A 152 5.17 -0.01 8.86
C VAL A 152 3.80 0.46 9.34
N ARG A 153 3.70 0.96 10.58
CA ARG A 153 2.45 1.46 11.17
C ARG A 153 1.89 2.66 10.41
N ARG A 154 2.74 3.59 9.99
CA ARG A 154 2.34 4.75 9.18
C ARG A 154 1.74 4.32 7.85
N PHE A 155 2.39 3.37 7.16
CA PHE A 155 1.87 2.80 5.92
C PHE A 155 0.51 2.12 6.12
N VAL A 156 0.42 1.21 7.08
CA VAL A 156 -0.82 0.49 7.40
C VAL A 156 -1.96 1.45 7.74
N SER A 157 -1.69 2.46 8.56
CA SER A 157 -2.68 3.49 8.92
C SER A 157 -3.14 4.28 7.69
N SER A 158 -2.22 4.67 6.82
CA SER A 158 -2.54 5.39 5.59
C SER A 158 -3.41 4.56 4.64
N LEU A 159 -3.03 3.29 4.42
CA LEU A 159 -3.75 2.39 3.53
C LEU A 159 -5.16 2.07 4.06
N LYS A 160 -5.29 1.83 5.38
CA LYS A 160 -6.61 1.66 6.03
C LYS A 160 -7.49 2.90 5.89
N ARG A 161 -6.94 4.10 6.07
CA ARG A 161 -7.68 5.36 5.91
C ARG A 161 -8.17 5.54 4.46
N GLN A 162 -7.30 5.30 3.49
CA GLN A 162 -7.64 5.45 2.07
C GLN A 162 -8.68 4.43 1.59
N THR A 163 -8.55 3.16 1.99
CA THR A 163 -9.55 2.12 1.68
C THR A 163 -10.90 2.38 2.33
N SER A 164 -10.93 2.91 3.57
CA SER A 164 -12.17 3.36 4.22
C SER A 164 -12.83 4.50 3.46
N PHE A 165 -12.06 5.51 3.05
CA PHE A 165 -12.56 6.64 2.26
C PHE A 165 -13.15 6.18 0.91
N LEU A 166 -12.46 5.29 0.21
CA LEU A 166 -12.90 4.76 -1.08
C LEU A 166 -14.23 4.00 -0.95
N HIS A 167 -14.37 3.16 0.07
CA HIS A 167 -15.61 2.45 0.35
C HIS A 167 -16.79 3.38 0.62
N LEU A 168 -16.57 4.43 1.43
CA LEU A 168 -17.60 5.43 1.69
C LEU A 168 -18.01 6.15 0.40
N ALA A 169 -17.05 6.49 -0.46
CA ALA A 169 -17.33 7.10 -1.75
C ALA A 169 -18.13 6.18 -2.68
N GLN A 170 -17.80 4.88 -2.72
CA GLN A 170 -18.54 3.89 -3.50
C GLN A 170 -19.98 3.72 -3.01
N ILE A 171 -20.23 3.74 -1.70
CA ILE A 171 -21.59 3.67 -1.13
C ILE A 171 -22.38 4.97 -1.39
N ALA A 172 -21.74 6.12 -1.21
CA ALA A 172 -22.42 7.42 -1.34
C ALA A 172 -22.78 7.75 -2.79
N ARG A 173 -21.98 7.30 -3.77
CA ARG A 173 -22.15 7.66 -5.18
C ARG A 173 -23.52 7.23 -5.74
N PRO A 174 -23.97 5.96 -5.66
CA PRO A 174 -25.31 5.58 -6.09
C PRO A 174 -26.43 6.37 -5.39
N ALA A 175 -26.30 6.62 -4.08
CA ALA A 175 -27.29 7.39 -3.32
C ALA A 175 -27.42 8.84 -3.78
N LEU A 176 -26.35 9.45 -4.29
CA LEU A 176 -26.34 10.80 -4.85
C LEU A 176 -26.84 10.87 -6.31
N PHE A 177 -26.77 9.76 -7.06
CA PHE A 177 -27.15 9.68 -8.47
C PHE A 177 -28.49 8.97 -8.71
N ASP A 178 -29.23 8.63 -7.66
CA ASP A 178 -30.54 8.00 -7.79
C ASP A 178 -31.59 9.00 -8.32
N GLN A 179 -31.73 9.01 -9.65
CA GLN A 179 -32.77 9.73 -10.38
C GLN A 179 -34.18 9.34 -9.92
N HIS A 180 -34.39 8.18 -9.30
CA HIS A 180 -35.69 7.78 -8.80
C HIS A 180 -36.08 8.56 -7.54
N VAL A 181 -35.11 8.88 -6.66
CA VAL A 181 -35.33 9.79 -5.51
C VAL A 181 -35.58 11.20 -6.01
N VAL A 182 -34.79 11.68 -6.96
CA VAL A 182 -34.97 13.02 -7.55
C VAL A 182 -36.33 13.14 -8.25
N ASN A 183 -36.72 12.17 -9.08
CA ASN A 183 -37.99 12.19 -9.79
C ASN A 183 -39.19 11.97 -8.87
N SER A 184 -39.05 11.17 -7.79
CA SER A 184 -40.11 11.02 -6.78
C SER A 184 -40.30 12.29 -5.99
N MET A 185 -39.22 12.99 -5.59
CA MET A 185 -39.30 14.31 -4.95
C MET A 185 -39.96 15.36 -5.85
N VAL A 186 -39.63 15.39 -7.14
CA VAL A 186 -40.27 16.30 -8.11
C VAL A 186 -41.77 15.99 -8.24
N SER A 187 -42.13 14.71 -8.41
CA SER A 187 -43.54 14.28 -8.49
C SER A 187 -44.32 14.60 -7.21
N ASP A 188 -43.70 14.50 -6.02
CA ASP A 188 -44.36 14.81 -4.76
C ASP A 188 -44.60 16.32 -4.59
N ILE A 189 -43.67 17.16 -5.04
CA ILE A 189 -43.82 18.62 -5.06
C ILE A 189 -44.95 19.04 -6.02
N GLU A 190 -45.01 18.45 -7.22
CA GLU A 190 -46.07 18.71 -8.19
C GLU A 190 -47.46 18.35 -7.65
N LYS A 191 -47.58 17.21 -6.95
CA LYS A 191 -48.83 16.80 -6.28
C LYS A 191 -49.23 17.75 -5.16
N MET A 192 -48.27 18.24 -4.37
CA MET A 192 -48.54 19.20 -3.30
C MET A 192 -49.07 20.53 -3.86
N ILE A 193 -48.45 21.07 -4.92
CA ILE A 193 -48.87 22.32 -5.58
C ILE A 193 -50.29 22.17 -6.15
N LEU A 194 -50.56 21.09 -6.87
CA LEU A 194 -51.90 20.81 -7.43
C LEU A 194 -52.98 20.72 -6.33
N SER A 195 -52.65 20.10 -5.19
CA SER A 195 -53.57 19.99 -4.05
C SER A 195 -53.87 21.33 -3.36
N GLN A 196 -52.95 22.31 -3.45
CA GLN A 196 -53.12 23.66 -2.94
C GLN A 196 -53.92 24.55 -3.90
N CYS A 197 -53.79 24.36 -5.22
CA CYS A 197 -54.62 25.06 -6.21
C CYS A 197 -56.09 24.58 -6.23
N SER A 198 -56.36 23.35 -5.81
CA SER A 198 -57.74 22.80 -5.74
C SER A 198 -58.54 23.25 -4.51
N LYS A 199 -57.95 24.03 -3.59
CA LYS A 199 -58.58 24.48 -2.33
C LYS A 199 -58.93 25.98 -2.28
N ASN A 200 -58.80 26.69 -3.41
CA ASN A 200 -59.34 28.04 -3.62
C ASN A 200 -60.38 28.00 -4.73
#